data_AF-A0A822Y0S3-F1
#
_entry.id   AF-A0A822Y0S3-F1
#
_cell.length_a   1.000
_cell.length_b   1.000
_cell.length_c   1.000
_cell.angle_alpha   90.00
_cell.angle_beta   90.00
_cell.angle_gamma   90.00
#
_symmetry.space_group_name_H-M   'P 1'
#
loop_
_entity.id
_entity.type
_entity.pdbx_description
1 polymer ?
#
loop_
_entity_poly.entity_id
_entity_poly.type
_entity_poly.pdbx_seq_one_letter_code
_entity_poly.pdbx_strand_id
1 'polypeptide(L)'
;MAGVWQVEDMKDKKVPEGMRLRPSILVGGEPGKPGPKTARNWFKIEKVETKKPSARPGQHYRIYYCPNVCPQSCNVECGNIGVSIDDDTAGLGLSKGFLSCS
;
A
#
# COMPACT_ATOMS: atom_id res chain seq x y z
N MET A 1 6.23 19.57 8.58
CA MET A 1 6.42 19.43 7.11
C MET A 1 5.60 18.22 6.68
N ALA A 2 4.72 18.35 5.69
CA ALA A 2 3.94 17.19 5.20
C ALA A 2 4.85 16.32 4.32
N GLY A 3 4.91 15.03 4.61
CA GLY A 3 5.76 14.09 3.91
C GLY A 3 5.00 13.28 2.85
N VAL A 4 5.66 12.98 1.73
CA VAL A 4 5.07 12.16 0.66
C VAL A 4 5.20 10.69 1.02
N TRP A 5 4.08 9.98 0.96
CA TRP A 5 4.02 8.55 1.22
C TRP A 5 4.66 7.75 0.09
N GLN A 6 5.34 6.67 0.44
CA GLN A 6 5.96 5.75 -0.50
C GLN A 6 5.94 4.33 0.08
N VAL A 7 5.57 3.35 -0.75
CA VAL A 7 5.70 1.94 -0.39
C VAL A 7 7.18 1.55 -0.35
N GLU A 8 7.59 0.86 0.70
CA GLU A 8 8.96 0.37 0.89
C GLU A 8 9.40 -0.59 -0.24
N ASP A 9 10.67 -0.51 -0.66
CA ASP A 9 11.25 -1.53 -1.54
C ASP A 9 11.61 -2.79 -0.76
N MET A 10 11.12 -3.94 -1.21
CA MET A 10 11.43 -5.23 -0.59
C MET A 10 12.49 -6.02 -1.37
N LYS A 11 12.97 -5.53 -2.52
CA LYS A 11 13.87 -6.28 -3.41
C LYS A 11 15.18 -6.71 -2.75
N ASP A 12 15.69 -5.92 -1.81
CA ASP A 12 16.97 -6.16 -1.15
C ASP A 12 16.83 -6.77 0.26
N LYS A 13 15.60 -7.00 0.74
CA LYS A 13 15.38 -7.56 2.08
C LYS A 13 15.46 -9.08 2.04
N LYS A 14 16.38 -9.64 2.82
CA LYS A 14 16.43 -11.08 3.10
C LYS A 14 15.27 -11.44 4.03
N VAL A 15 14.29 -12.16 3.49
CA VAL A 15 13.16 -12.66 4.26
C VAL A 15 13.52 -14.04 4.83
N PRO A 16 13.49 -14.25 6.16
CA PRO A 16 13.67 -15.57 6.74
C PRO A 16 12.64 -16.56 6.19
N GLU A 17 13.03 -17.81 5.99
CA GLU A 17 12.16 -18.86 5.48
C GLU A 17 10.92 -19.02 6.38
N GLY A 18 9.72 -18.97 5.78
CA GLY A 18 8.45 -19.01 6.51
C GLY A 18 7.93 -17.65 7.01
N MET A 19 8.72 -16.57 6.92
CA MET A 19 8.26 -15.21 7.22
C MET A 19 7.66 -14.55 5.97
N ARG A 20 6.55 -13.83 6.11
CA ARG A 20 5.99 -13.00 5.03
C ARG A 20 5.98 -11.55 5.48
N LEU A 21 7.02 -10.82 5.12
CA LEU A 21 7.07 -9.38 5.34
C LEU A 21 6.02 -8.68 4.48
N ARG A 22 5.43 -7.64 5.05
CA ARG A 22 4.49 -6.75 4.35
C ARG A 22 5.23 -5.45 4.05
N PRO A 23 5.20 -4.94 2.81
CA PRO A 23 5.77 -3.64 2.52
C PRO A 23 5.10 -2.56 3.38
N SER A 24 5.91 -1.83 4.13
CA SER A 24 5.46 -0.69 4.95
C SER A 24 5.23 0.55 4.09
N ILE A 25 4.37 1.44 4.56
CA ILE A 25 4.19 2.78 3.98
C ILE A 25 5.06 3.75 4.79
N LEU A 26 6.08 4.28 4.12
CA LEU A 26 7.05 5.19 4.69
C LEU A 26 6.82 6.61 4.17
N VAL A 27 7.48 7.57 4.82
CA VAL A 27 7.56 8.96 4.38
C VAL A 27 8.92 9.21 3.75
N GLY A 28 8.97 9.95 2.64
CA GLY A 28 10.21 10.26 1.93
C GLY A 28 10.11 10.19 0.41
N GLY A 29 8.90 9.96 -0.12
CA GLY A 29 8.66 9.95 -1.55
C GLY A 29 8.85 11.32 -2.21
N GLU A 30 8.82 11.32 -3.54
CA GLU A 30 8.87 12.52 -4.36
C GLU A 30 7.45 12.90 -4.82
N PRO A 31 7.01 14.17 -4.67
CA PRO A 31 5.70 14.59 -5.12
C PRO A 31 5.61 14.66 -6.66
N GLY A 32 4.49 14.22 -7.22
CA GLY A 32 4.20 14.34 -8.66
C GLY A 32 4.96 13.36 -9.56
N LYS A 33 5.21 13.78 -10.81
CA LYS A 33 5.90 13.02 -11.88
C LYS A 33 5.36 11.58 -12.06
N PRO A 34 4.07 11.39 -12.41
CA PRO A 34 3.48 10.07 -12.58
C PRO A 34 4.26 9.25 -13.62
N GLY A 35 4.83 8.12 -13.21
CA GLY A 35 5.62 7.26 -14.08
C GLY A 35 6.31 6.12 -13.32
N PRO A 36 7.12 5.30 -14.00
CA PRO A 36 7.81 4.15 -13.40
C PRO A 36 8.66 4.51 -12.18
N LYS A 37 9.30 5.68 -12.19
CA LYS A 37 10.19 6.14 -11.10
C LYS A 37 9.45 6.51 -9.81
N THR A 38 8.19 6.91 -9.91
CA THR A 38 7.38 7.36 -8.76
C THR A 38 6.22 6.41 -8.46
N ALA A 39 6.11 5.26 -9.14
CA ALA A 39 4.98 4.35 -9.04
C ALA A 39 4.59 3.98 -7.60
N ARG A 40 5.57 3.84 -6.70
CA ARG A 40 5.38 3.54 -5.27
C ARG A 40 4.75 4.67 -4.43
N ASN A 41 4.61 5.86 -5.01
CA ASN A 41 4.07 7.05 -4.35
C ASN A 41 2.58 7.26 -4.67
N TRP A 42 2.00 6.41 -5.54
CA TRP A 42 0.65 6.57 -6.04
C TRP A 42 -0.32 5.61 -5.37
N PHE A 43 -1.30 6.20 -4.69
CA PHE A 43 -2.33 5.49 -3.94
C PHE A 43 -3.71 5.86 -4.47
N LYS A 44 -4.68 4.97 -4.26
CA LYS A 44 -6.09 5.18 -4.57
C LYS A 44 -6.89 5.26 -3.28
N ILE A 45 -7.93 6.08 -3.29
CA ILE A 45 -8.94 6.12 -2.24
C ILE A 45 -10.22 5.59 -2.88
N GLU A 46 -10.70 4.47 -2.38
CA GLU A 46 -11.85 3.77 -2.93
C GLU A 46 -12.99 3.73 -1.92
N LYS A 47 -14.22 3.94 -2.37
CA LYS A 47 -15.41 3.77 -1.53
C LYS A 47 -15.60 2.29 -1.20
N VAL A 48 -15.96 2.01 0.04
CA VAL A 48 -16.27 0.67 0.52
C VAL A 48 -17.68 0.67 1.10
N GLU A 49 -18.51 -0.23 0.61
CA GLU A 49 -19.78 -0.53 1.26
C GLU A 49 -19.52 -1.43 2.46
N THR A 50 -19.76 -0.93 3.66
CA THR A 50 -19.74 -1.77 4.85
C THR A 50 -21.13 -2.30 5.15
N LYS A 51 -21.27 -3.62 5.13
CA LYS A 51 -22.50 -4.32 5.58
C LYS A 51 -22.43 -4.72 7.06
N LYS A 52 -21.40 -4.26 7.80
CA LYS A 52 -21.20 -4.65 9.19
C LYS A 52 -22.24 -3.94 10.08
N PRO A 53 -23.01 -4.66 10.91
CA PRO A 53 -24.01 -4.08 11.80
C PRO A 53 -23.44 -3.06 12.81
N SER A 54 -22.15 -3.19 13.13
CA SER A 54 -21.42 -2.32 14.05
C SER A 54 -20.69 -1.16 13.38
N ALA A 55 -20.70 -1.07 12.05
CA ALA A 55 -20.08 0.05 11.37
C ALA A 55 -20.94 1.31 11.52
N ARG A 56 -20.31 2.46 11.77
CA ARG A 56 -21.02 3.73 11.76
C ARG A 56 -21.75 3.89 10.41
N PRO A 57 -23.03 4.27 10.40
CA PRO A 57 -23.70 4.63 9.17
C PRO A 57 -22.94 5.79 8.52
N GLY A 58 -22.54 5.63 7.26
CA GLY A 58 -21.69 6.60 6.57
C GLY A 58 -20.93 6.01 5.38
N GLN A 59 -20.22 6.87 4.66
CA GLN A 59 -19.34 6.46 3.55
C GLN A 59 -18.00 6.02 4.13
N HIS A 60 -17.63 4.76 3.89
CA HIS A 60 -16.32 4.24 4.29
C HIS A 60 -15.40 4.26 3.08
N TYR A 61 -14.12 4.50 3.33
CA TYR A 61 -13.09 4.50 2.30
C TYR A 61 -11.96 3.57 2.70
N ARG A 62 -11.35 2.94 1.71
CA ARG A 62 -10.08 2.23 1.86
C ARG A 62 -9.00 2.94 1.07
N ILE A 63 -7.78 2.89 1.58
CA ILE A 63 -6.60 3.26 0.83
C ILE A 63 -6.09 1.98 0.15
N TYR A 64 -5.91 2.04 -1.16
CA TYR A 64 -5.51 0.90 -1.98
C TYR A 64 -4.26 1.28 -2.78
N TYR A 65 -3.30 0.36 -2.84
CA TYR A 65 -2.10 0.52 -3.64
C TYR A 65 -2.18 -0.40 -4.85
N CYS A 66 -2.28 0.20 -6.03
CA CYS A 66 -2.16 -0.46 -7.32
C CYS A 66 -1.99 0.65 -8.39
N PRO A 67 -0.75 1.11 -8.61
CA PRO A 67 -0.49 2.31 -9.40
C PRO A 67 -0.71 2.07 -10.89
N ASN A 68 -1.55 2.89 -11.53
CA ASN A 68 -1.75 2.87 -12.99
C ASN A 68 -0.72 3.70 -13.76
N VAL A 69 0.16 4.41 -13.06
CA VAL A 69 1.17 5.28 -13.68
C VAL A 69 2.34 4.49 -14.30
N CYS A 70 2.32 3.15 -14.21
CA CYS A 70 3.32 2.26 -14.79
C CYS A 70 2.68 0.95 -15.29
N PRO A 71 1.93 1.00 -16.41
CA PRO A 71 1.06 -0.11 -16.82
C PRO A 71 1.79 -1.35 -17.39
N GLN A 72 3.07 -1.25 -17.80
CA GLN A 72 3.75 -2.33 -18.54
C GLN A 72 5.13 -2.73 -18.00
N SER A 73 5.79 -1.86 -17.22
CA SER A 73 7.20 -2.06 -16.81
C SER A 73 7.40 -2.25 -15.30
N CYS A 74 6.34 -2.16 -14.50
CA CYS A 74 6.44 -2.28 -13.06
C CYS A 74 5.67 -3.51 -12.57
N ASN A 75 6.41 -4.57 -12.23
CA ASN A 75 5.88 -5.66 -11.42
C ASN A 75 5.69 -5.16 -9.98
N VAL A 76 4.51 -4.61 -9.70
CA VAL A 76 4.13 -4.12 -8.38
C VAL A 76 3.09 -5.05 -7.76
N GLU A 77 3.21 -5.29 -6.46
CA GLU A 77 2.18 -5.99 -5.71
C GLU A 77 1.02 -5.05 -5.40
N CYS A 78 -0.18 -5.39 -5.88
CA CYS A 78 -1.39 -4.64 -5.58
C CYS A 78 -2.06 -5.14 -4.30
N GLY A 79 -2.56 -4.22 -3.46
CA GLY A 79 -3.16 -4.59 -2.18
C GLY A 79 -3.79 -3.42 -1.41
N ASN A 80 -4.66 -3.77 -0.46
CA ASN A 80 -5.25 -2.80 0.46
C ASN A 80 -4.19 -2.34 1.47
N ILE A 81 -4.20 -1.08 1.86
CA ILE A 81 -3.36 -0.57 2.95
C ILE A 81 -4.17 -0.66 4.24
N GLY A 82 -3.57 -1.27 5.26
CA GLY A 82 -4.15 -1.37 6.58
C GLY A 82 -3.10 -1.08 7.65
N VAL A 83 -3.54 -1.13 8.91
CA VAL A 83 -2.62 -1.04 10.05
C VAL A 83 -1.81 -2.33 10.13
N SER A 84 -0.48 -2.21 10.11
CA SER A 84 0.46 -3.27 10.45
C SER A 84 1.04 -2.99 11.83
N ILE A 85 1.16 -4.02 12.65
CA ILE A 85 1.76 -3.94 13.97
C ILE A 85 3.00 -4.82 13.92
N ASP A 86 4.16 -4.20 13.88
CA ASP A 86 5.46 -4.86 14.04
C ASP A 86 6.10 -4.25 15.29
N ASP A 87 6.57 -5.11 16.21
CA ASP A 87 7.31 -4.73 17.43
C ASP A 87 6.76 -3.51 18.19
N ASP A 88 5.50 -3.60 18.64
CA ASP A 88 4.75 -2.59 19.42
C ASP A 88 4.55 -1.22 18.74
N THR A 89 4.94 -1.07 17.48
CA THR A 89 4.71 0.16 16.70
C THR A 89 3.62 -0.08 15.65
N ALA A 90 2.54 0.71 15.73
CA ALA A 90 1.47 0.68 14.74
C ALA A 90 1.85 1.54 13.52
N GLY A 91 2.12 0.88 12.40
CA GLY A 91 2.41 1.48 11.10
C GLY A 91 1.31 1.20 10.07
N LEU A 92 1.50 1.72 8.86
CA LEU A 92 0.70 1.35 7.70
C LEU A 92 1.49 0.36 6.85
N GLY A 93 0.81 -0.68 6.34
CA GLY A 93 1.44 -1.67 5.47
C GLY A 93 0.44 -2.30 4.51
N LEU A 94 0.97 -2.91 3.44
CA LEU A 94 0.14 -3.65 2.49
C LEU A 94 -0.44 -4.91 3.14
N SER A 95 -1.76 -5.04 3.09
CA SER A 95 -2.52 -6.13 3.68
C SER A 95 -2.85 -7.23 2.67
N LYS A 96 -3.01 -8.47 3.16
CA LYS A 96 -3.26 -9.66 2.33
C LYS A 96 -4.47 -9.46 1.39
N GLY A 97 -4.25 -9.75 0.11
CA GLY A 97 -5.23 -9.69 -0.98
C GLY A 97 -4.54 -9.55 -2.33
N PHE A 98 -3.40 -10.23 -2.50
CA PHE A 98 -2.48 -10.05 -3.62
C PHE A 98 -3.12 -10.50 -4.92
N LEU A 99 -3.44 -9.55 -5.79
CA LEU A 99 -3.63 -9.82 -7.20
C LEU A 99 -2.32 -9.42 -7.88
N SER A 100 -1.61 -10.40 -8.42
CA SER A 100 -0.57 -10.14 -9.43
C SER A 100 -1.28 -9.47 -10.61
N CYS A 101 -0.90 -8.24 -10.95
CA CYS A 101 -1.29 -7.68 -12.24
C CYS A 101 -0.54 -8.44 -13.33
N SER A 102 -1.27 -9.30 -14.05
CA SER A 102 -0.85 -9.88 -15.33
C SER A 102 -1.19 -8.93 -16.48
#